data_AF-A0A962EUP2-F1
#
_entry.id   AF-A0A962EUP2-F1
#
_cell.length_a   1.000
_cell.length_b   1.000
_cell.length_c   1.000
_cell.angle_alpha   90.00
_cell.angle_beta   90.00
_cell.angle_gamma   90.00
#
_symmetry.space_group_name_H-M   'P 1'
#
loop_
_entity.id
_entity.type
_entity.pdbx_description
1 polymer ?
#
loop_
_entity_poly.entity_id
_entity_poly.type
_entity_poly.pdbx_seq_one_letter_code
_entity_poly.pdbx_strand_id
1 'polypeptide(L)'
;MSVRDTIAAMKLPALFAAGLTMMASPALAAGGAGDGAVSPFVYQLMVFVMAIFVGYYVVWSVTPALHTPLMSVTNAISSVIVVGALLAVGVQSIAAGSTGAKIFGFFALIMASVNIFGGFLVTARMLAMYKKKEKK
;
A
#
# COMPACT_ATOMS: atom_id res chain seq x y z
N MET A 1 -16.13 28.90 -10.91
CA MET A 1 -15.79 27.63 -10.24
C MET A 1 -16.97 26.70 -10.44
N SER A 2 -16.82 25.65 -11.23
CA SER A 2 -17.97 24.80 -11.62
C SER A 2 -18.39 23.96 -10.41
N VAL A 3 -19.70 23.75 -10.22
CA VAL A 3 -20.26 22.90 -9.14
C VAL A 3 -19.64 21.48 -9.14
N ARG A 4 -19.15 21.03 -10.31
CA ARG A 4 -18.40 19.78 -10.47
C ARG A 4 -17.04 19.79 -9.75
N ASP A 5 -16.36 20.94 -9.73
CA ASP A 5 -15.06 21.12 -9.07
C ASP A 5 -15.22 21.16 -7.56
N THR A 6 -16.31 21.74 -7.06
CA THR A 6 -16.62 21.79 -5.62
C THR A 6 -17.01 20.41 -5.07
N ILE A 7 -17.76 19.61 -5.83
CA ILE A 7 -18.12 18.24 -5.45
C ILE A 7 -16.91 17.29 -5.49
N ALA A 8 -16.03 17.43 -6.50
CA ALA A 8 -14.80 16.66 -6.60
C ALA A 8 -13.81 16.99 -5.47
N ALA A 9 -13.66 18.29 -5.14
CA ALA A 9 -12.79 18.77 -4.07
C ALA A 9 -13.28 18.34 -2.67
N MET A 10 -14.58 18.12 -2.47
CA MET A 10 -15.13 17.65 -1.19
C MET A 10 -15.09 16.13 -1.05
N LYS A 11 -15.32 15.37 -2.14
CA LYS A 11 -15.37 13.90 -2.10
C LYS A 11 -13.99 13.25 -1.98
N LEU A 12 -12.97 13.76 -2.66
CA LEU A 12 -11.65 13.13 -2.70
C LEU A 12 -10.91 13.13 -1.35
N PRO A 13 -10.83 14.25 -0.59
CA PRO A 13 -10.21 14.25 0.73
C PRO A 13 -11.10 13.58 1.79
N ALA A 14 -12.44 13.64 1.66
CA ALA A 14 -13.36 12.97 2.59
C ALA A 14 -13.33 11.44 2.44
N LEU A 15 -13.22 10.90 1.22
CA LEU A 15 -13.03 9.46 0.98
C LEU A 15 -11.68 8.97 1.52
N PHE A 16 -10.62 9.78 1.36
CA PHE A 16 -9.29 9.43 1.86
C PHE A 16 -9.23 9.49 3.40
N ALA A 17 -9.84 10.51 4.00
CA ALA A 17 -9.98 10.64 5.45
C ALA A 17 -10.87 9.53 6.03
N ALA A 18 -11.98 9.18 5.37
CA ALA A 18 -12.86 8.08 5.78
C ALA A 18 -12.17 6.71 5.66
N GLY A 19 -11.41 6.48 4.58
CA GLY A 19 -10.60 5.27 4.44
C GLY A 19 -9.54 5.14 5.53
N LEU A 20 -8.88 6.26 5.89
CA LEU A 20 -7.88 6.30 6.95
C LEU A 20 -8.49 6.10 8.35
N THR A 21 -9.66 6.70 8.64
CA THR A 21 -10.35 6.50 9.92
C THR A 21 -10.95 5.09 10.04
N MET A 22 -11.34 4.46 8.94
CA MET A 22 -11.75 3.05 8.91
C MET A 22 -10.57 2.08 9.10
N MET A 23 -9.36 2.44 8.65
CA MET A 23 -8.15 1.64 8.91
C MET A 23 -7.59 1.83 10.33
N ALA A 24 -7.79 2.98 10.94
CA ALA A 24 -7.27 3.32 12.28
C ALA A 24 -8.10 2.75 13.44
N SER A 25 -9.30 2.23 13.17
CA SER A 25 -10.15 1.62 14.20
C SER A 25 -10.06 0.10 14.10
N PRO A 26 -9.27 -0.60 14.93
CA PRO A 26 -9.30 -2.06 14.99
C PRO A 26 -10.71 -2.58 15.37
N ALA A 27 -11.57 -1.69 15.89
CA ALA A 27 -12.96 -1.94 16.21
C ALA A 27 -13.89 -2.11 14.99
N LEU A 28 -13.56 -1.60 13.79
CA LEU A 28 -14.36 -1.87 12.59
C LEU A 28 -13.89 -3.13 11.83
N ALA A 29 -12.64 -3.57 12.04
CA ALA A 29 -12.22 -4.92 11.66
C ALA A 29 -12.88 -6.00 12.55
N ALA A 30 -13.48 -5.60 13.67
CA ALA A 30 -14.11 -6.47 14.66
C ALA A 30 -15.62 -6.22 14.84
N GLY A 31 -16.26 -5.41 13.98
CA GLY A 31 -17.61 -4.88 14.27
C GLY A 31 -18.59 -4.95 13.10
N GLY A 32 -19.33 -6.08 13.03
CA GLY A 32 -20.62 -6.22 12.33
C GLY A 32 -20.58 -7.16 11.11
N ALA A 33 -21.33 -8.25 11.02
CA ALA A 33 -22.37 -8.81 11.87
C ALA A 33 -22.63 -10.27 11.44
N GLY A 34 -23.05 -11.12 12.37
CA GLY A 34 -23.72 -12.40 12.08
C GLY A 34 -23.39 -13.51 13.07
N ASP A 35 -24.42 -14.02 13.74
CA ASP A 35 -24.47 -15.13 14.69
C ASP A 35 -23.87 -16.47 14.19
N GLY A 36 -22.56 -16.50 14.00
CA GLY A 36 -21.79 -17.70 13.71
C GLY A 36 -20.33 -17.32 13.69
N ALA A 37 -19.56 -17.76 14.69
CA ALA A 37 -18.17 -17.36 14.90
C ALA A 37 -17.29 -17.66 13.67
N VAL A 38 -17.16 -16.70 12.76
CA VAL A 38 -16.20 -16.78 11.66
C VAL A 38 -14.81 -16.64 12.29
N SER A 39 -13.97 -17.66 12.14
CA SER A 39 -12.62 -17.62 12.70
C SER A 39 -11.81 -16.48 12.06
N PRO A 40 -10.93 -15.79 12.81
CA PRO A 40 -10.10 -14.71 12.27
C PRO A 40 -9.30 -15.14 11.04
N PHE A 41 -8.89 -16.40 10.99
CA PHE A 41 -8.23 -17.00 9.84
C PHE A 41 -9.13 -17.06 8.60
N VAL A 42 -10.37 -17.52 8.73
CA VAL A 42 -11.32 -17.57 7.61
C VAL A 42 -11.61 -16.16 7.10
N TYR A 43 -11.74 -15.17 7.99
CA TYR A 43 -11.88 -13.77 7.60
C TYR A 43 -10.65 -13.24 6.83
N GLN A 44 -9.43 -13.48 7.32
CA GLN A 44 -8.19 -13.08 6.63
C GLN A 44 -8.04 -13.78 5.27
N LEU A 45 -8.46 -15.04 5.17
CA LEU A 45 -8.46 -15.79 3.92
C LEU A 45 -9.45 -15.21 2.91
N MET A 46 -10.65 -14.80 3.36
CA MET A 46 -11.61 -14.10 2.50
C MET A 46 -11.04 -12.79 1.96
N VAL A 47 -10.43 -11.97 2.83
CA VAL A 47 -9.78 -10.71 2.42
C VAL A 47 -8.63 -10.98 1.43
N PHE A 48 -7.82 -12.01 1.69
CA PHE A 48 -6.73 -12.40 0.80
C PHE A 48 -7.22 -12.79 -0.60
N VAL A 49 -8.24 -13.64 -0.69
CA VAL A 49 -8.82 -14.06 -1.97
C VAL A 49 -9.45 -12.88 -2.71
N MET A 50 -10.17 -12.00 -2.01
CA MET A 50 -10.73 -10.78 -2.61
C MET A 50 -9.64 -9.84 -3.13
N ALA A 51 -8.54 -9.68 -2.38
CA ALA A 51 -7.40 -8.87 -2.82
C ALA A 51 -6.73 -9.42 -4.08
N ILE A 52 -6.64 -10.75 -4.25
CA ILE A 52 -6.12 -11.36 -5.49
C ILE A 52 -6.98 -11.00 -6.69
N PHE A 53 -8.30 -11.11 -6.58
CA PHE A 53 -9.21 -10.75 -7.68
C PHE A 53 -9.04 -9.29 -8.08
N VAL A 54 -9.05 -8.38 -7.10
CA VAL A 54 -8.83 -6.95 -7.36
C VAL A 54 -7.47 -6.72 -8.02
N GLY A 55 -6.40 -7.32 -7.51
CA GLY A 55 -5.05 -7.21 -8.09
C GLY A 55 -4.98 -7.69 -9.54
N TYR A 56 -5.61 -8.82 -9.86
CA TYR A 56 -5.69 -9.34 -11.22
C TYR A 56 -6.35 -8.35 -12.17
N TYR A 57 -7.54 -7.85 -11.84
CA TYR A 57 -8.28 -6.90 -12.69
C TYR A 57 -7.54 -5.56 -12.86
N VAL A 58 -6.82 -5.10 -11.84
CA VAL A 58 -6.03 -3.86 -11.89
C VAL A 58 -4.87 -3.98 -12.87
N VAL A 59 -4.14 -5.10 -12.88
CA VAL A 59 -2.99 -5.30 -13.77
C VAL A 59 -3.44 -5.60 -15.21
N TRP A 60 -4.54 -6.32 -15.40
CA TRP A 60 -5.04 -6.67 -16.75
C TRP A 60 -5.58 -5.47 -17.54
N SER A 61 -5.91 -4.37 -16.87
CA SER A 61 -6.53 -3.19 -17.49
C SER A 61 -5.51 -2.16 -18.01
N VAL A 62 -4.24 -2.53 -18.18
CA VAL A 62 -3.18 -1.60 -18.63
C VAL A 62 -2.84 -1.77 -20.11
N THR A 63 -2.41 -0.68 -20.76
CA THR A 63 -1.98 -0.72 -22.16
C THR A 63 -0.60 -1.37 -22.32
N PRO A 64 -0.32 -2.10 -23.42
CA PRO A 64 0.92 -2.88 -23.55
C PRO A 64 2.24 -2.09 -23.47
N ALA A 65 2.22 -0.79 -23.78
CA ALA A 65 3.38 0.10 -23.66
C ALA A 65 3.82 0.35 -22.20
N LEU A 66 2.96 0.02 -21.23
CA LEU A 66 3.16 0.31 -19.82
C LEU A 66 3.58 -0.92 -19.00
N HIS A 67 3.73 -2.13 -19.58
CA HIS A 67 4.14 -3.30 -18.81
C HIS A 67 5.51 -3.11 -18.14
N THR A 68 6.47 -2.45 -18.80
CA THR A 68 7.79 -2.19 -18.23
C THR A 68 7.75 -1.14 -17.10
N PRO A 69 7.06 0.01 -17.26
CA PRO A 69 6.80 0.92 -16.13
C PRO A 69 6.00 0.25 -14.99
N LEU A 70 5.01 -0.56 -15.32
CA LEU A 70 4.18 -1.26 -14.32
C LEU A 70 5.00 -2.25 -13.52
N MET A 71 5.94 -2.96 -14.16
CA MET A 71 6.87 -3.85 -13.46
C MET A 71 7.68 -3.10 -12.40
N SER A 72 8.15 -1.88 -12.72
CA SER A 72 8.87 -1.01 -11.77
C SER A 72 7.97 -0.53 -10.63
N VAL A 73 6.71 -0.19 -10.91
CA VAL A 73 5.73 0.19 -9.88
C VAL A 73 5.41 -0.98 -8.96
N THR A 74 5.20 -2.19 -9.49
CA THR A 74 4.95 -3.38 -8.67
C THR A 74 6.14 -3.72 -7.79
N ASN A 75 7.38 -3.43 -8.23
CA ASN A 75 8.56 -3.55 -7.39
C ASN A 75 8.49 -2.58 -6.19
N ALA A 76 8.14 -1.31 -6.43
CA ALA A 76 7.96 -0.34 -5.35
C ALA A 76 6.83 -0.73 -4.38
N ILE A 77 5.67 -1.19 -4.88
CA ILE A 77 4.50 -1.60 -4.07
C ILE A 77 4.83 -2.79 -3.16
N SER A 78 5.71 -3.70 -3.59
CA SER A 78 6.14 -4.82 -2.76
C SER A 78 6.80 -4.39 -1.43
N SER A 79 7.21 -3.12 -1.32
CA SER A 79 7.79 -2.53 -0.11
C SER A 79 6.81 -2.32 1.06
N VAL A 80 5.58 -2.85 1.00
CA VAL A 80 4.67 -2.94 2.16
C VAL A 80 5.31 -3.62 3.38
N ILE A 81 6.38 -4.38 3.15
CA ILE A 81 7.26 -5.00 4.16
C ILE A 81 7.78 -3.97 5.18
N VAL A 82 7.86 -2.67 4.82
CA VAL A 82 8.23 -1.58 5.75
C VAL A 82 7.35 -1.55 6.99
N VAL A 83 6.07 -1.91 6.88
CA VAL A 83 5.13 -1.99 8.02
C VAL A 83 5.61 -3.06 9.02
N GLY A 84 6.02 -4.23 8.52
CA GLY A 84 6.58 -5.30 9.35
C GLY A 84 7.90 -4.90 10.02
N ALA A 85 8.78 -4.20 9.30
CA ALA A 85 10.04 -3.69 9.85
C ALA A 85 9.81 -2.67 10.97
N LEU A 86 8.85 -1.76 10.80
CA LEU A 86 8.46 -0.78 11.83
C LEU A 86 7.88 -1.47 13.07
N LEU A 87 7.09 -2.52 12.91
CA LEU A 87 6.59 -3.31 14.04
C LEU A 87 7.73 -4.02 14.77
N ALA A 88 8.71 -4.57 14.03
CA ALA A 88 9.86 -5.26 14.62
C ALA A 88 10.75 -4.33 15.45
N VAL A 89 10.98 -3.09 15.00
CA VAL A 89 11.80 -2.09 15.72
C VAL A 89 11.00 -1.35 16.80
N GLY A 90 9.76 -0.98 16.50
CA GLY A 90 8.92 -0.10 17.33
C GLY A 90 8.11 -0.80 18.42
N VAL A 91 7.48 -1.95 18.10
CA VAL A 91 6.55 -2.61 19.05
C VAL A 91 7.31 -3.49 20.05
N GLN A 92 8.46 -4.05 19.68
CA GLN A 92 9.31 -4.83 20.60
C GLN A 92 10.08 -3.98 21.62
N SER A 93 9.85 -2.67 21.69
CA SER A 93 10.37 -1.86 22.79
C SER A 93 9.49 -1.89 24.04
N ILE A 94 8.25 -2.39 23.95
CA ILE A 94 7.30 -2.49 25.09
C ILE A 94 7.41 -3.84 25.82
N ALA A 95 7.77 -4.92 25.12
CA ALA A 95 8.06 -6.22 25.70
C ALA A 95 9.56 -6.47 25.62
N ALA A 96 10.18 -6.97 26.69
CA ALA A 96 11.61 -7.24 26.83
C ALA A 96 12.15 -8.30 25.82
N GLY A 97 12.14 -7.96 24.53
CA GLY A 97 12.43 -8.83 23.39
C GLY A 97 13.74 -8.48 22.70
N SER A 98 14.52 -9.52 22.44
CA SER A 98 15.91 -9.58 21.97
C SER A 98 16.45 -8.40 21.15
N THR A 99 17.64 -7.91 21.53
CA THR A 99 18.48 -6.99 20.73
C THR A 99 18.59 -7.42 19.26
N GLY A 100 18.56 -8.73 18.99
CA GLY A 100 18.55 -9.29 17.63
C GLY A 100 17.40 -8.79 16.76
N ALA A 101 16.16 -8.80 17.25
CA ALA A 101 15.00 -8.35 16.47
C ALA A 101 15.08 -6.87 16.09
N LYS A 102 15.65 -6.02 16.95
CA LYS A 102 15.86 -4.59 16.68
C LYS A 102 16.94 -4.39 15.61
N ILE A 103 18.04 -5.15 15.69
CA ILE A 103 19.11 -5.11 14.69
C ILE A 103 18.57 -5.56 13.32
N PHE A 104 17.90 -6.71 13.26
CA PHE A 104 17.32 -7.22 12.02
C PHE A 104 16.22 -6.30 11.49
N GLY A 105 15.37 -5.74 12.35
CA GLY A 105 14.35 -4.76 11.99
C GLY A 105 14.95 -3.46 11.42
N PHE A 106 16.08 -2.99 11.96
CA PHE A 106 16.80 -1.83 11.45
C PHE A 106 17.35 -2.08 10.03
N PHE A 107 18.00 -3.22 9.81
CA PHE A 107 18.45 -3.61 8.47
C PHE A 107 17.29 -3.82 7.49
N ALA A 108 16.19 -4.41 7.95
CA ALA A 108 14.97 -4.57 7.16
C ALA A 108 14.39 -3.20 6.75
N LEU A 109 14.43 -2.21 7.65
CA LEU A 109 13.95 -0.86 7.38
C LEU A 109 14.82 -0.15 6.33
N ILE A 110 16.15 -0.28 6.41
CA ILE A 110 17.08 0.24 5.40
C ILE A 110 16.78 -0.40 4.04
N MET A 111 16.68 -1.73 3.98
CA MET A 111 16.40 -2.44 2.72
C MET A 111 15.03 -2.08 2.14
N ALA A 112 14.00 -1.96 2.98
CA ALA A 112 12.68 -1.51 2.56
C ALA A 112 12.74 -0.08 1.97
N SER A 113 13.49 0.83 2.61
CA SER A 113 13.65 2.20 2.10
C SER A 113 14.28 2.24 0.70
N VAL A 114 15.29 1.42 0.44
CA VAL A 114 15.96 1.35 -0.87
C VAL A 114 14.98 0.86 -1.95
N ASN A 115 14.12 -0.11 -1.64
CA ASN A 115 13.11 -0.60 -2.57
C ASN A 115 12.04 0.46 -2.87
N ILE A 116 11.57 1.19 -1.86
CA ILE A 116 10.63 2.33 -2.02
C ILE A 116 11.25 3.38 -2.94
N PHE A 117 12.38 3.96 -2.54
CA PHE A 117 12.97 5.09 -3.26
C PHE A 117 13.53 4.68 -4.62
N GLY A 118 14.16 3.51 -4.72
CA GLY A 118 14.67 2.96 -5.97
C GLY A 118 13.56 2.66 -6.97
N GLY A 119 12.48 2.00 -6.52
CA GLY A 119 11.35 1.65 -7.37
C GLY A 119 10.63 2.88 -7.93
N PHE A 120 10.41 3.92 -7.10
CA PHE A 120 9.78 5.16 -7.56
C PHE A 120 10.68 6.02 -8.45
N LEU A 121 11.99 6.08 -8.19
CA LEU A 121 12.93 6.85 -9.02
C LEU A 121 13.10 6.24 -10.42
N VAL A 122 13.18 4.91 -10.52
CA VAL A 122 13.27 4.22 -11.82
C VAL A 122 11.97 4.40 -12.60
N THR A 123 10.81 4.25 -11.95
CA THR A 123 9.51 4.49 -12.58
C THR A 123 9.39 5.91 -13.12
N ALA A 124 9.82 6.91 -12.34
CA ALA A 124 9.80 8.31 -12.76
C ALA A 124 10.67 8.57 -13.99
N ARG A 125 11.86 7.93 -14.08
CA ARG A 125 12.72 8.00 -15.27
C ARG A 125 12.09 7.31 -16.47
N MET A 126 11.42 6.18 -16.28
CA MET A 126 10.72 5.46 -17.35
C MET A 126 9.53 6.24 -17.91
N LEU A 127 8.75 6.90 -17.04
CA LEU A 127 7.61 7.73 -17.45
C LEU A 127 8.03 9.08 -18.03
N ALA A 128 9.19 9.61 -17.63
CA ALA A 128 9.76 10.83 -18.21
C ALA A 128 10.13 10.67 -19.70
N MET A 129 10.42 9.43 -20.15
CA MET A 129 10.69 9.15 -21.57
C MET A 129 9.43 9.20 -22.46
N TYR A 130 8.23 9.18 -21.88
CA TYR A 130 6.96 9.33 -22.59
C TYR A 130 6.42 10.77 -22.60
N LYS A 131 7.10 11.71 -21.90
CA LYS A 131 6.77 13.13 -22.01
C LYS A 131 7.36 13.67 -23.31
N LYS A 132 6.49 14.16 -24.20
CA LYS A 132 6.87 14.85 -25.44
C LYS A 132 7.78 16.02 -25.06
N LYS A 133 9.02 16.07 -25.59
CA LYS A 133 9.91 17.23 -25.44
C LYS A 133 9.13 18.48 -25.86
N GLU A 134 9.05 19.49 -24.99
CA GLU A 134 8.61 20.82 -25.41
C GLU A 134 9.51 21.26 -26.57
N LYS A 135 8.89 21.55 -27.72
CA LYS A 135 9.56 22.18 -28.85
C LYS A 135 10.01 23.57 -28.38
N LYS A 136 11.32 23.74 -28.19
CA LYS A 136 11.94 25.06 -28.33
C LYS A 136 12.11 25.36 -29.82
#